data_AF-A0A6V8R0X2-F1
#
_entry.id   AF-A0A6V8R0X2-F1
#
_cell.length_a   1.000
_cell.length_b   1.000
_cell.length_c   1.000
_cell.angle_alpha   90.00
_cell.angle_beta   90.00
_cell.angle_gamma   90.00
#
_symmetry.space_group_name_H-M   'P 1'
#
loop_
_entity.id
_entity.type
_entity.pdbx_description
1 polymer ?
#
loop_
_entity_poly.entity_id
_entity_poly.type
_entity_poly.pdbx_seq_one_letter_code
_entity_poly.pdbx_strand_id
1 'polypeptide(L)'
;MNSLTASLITGDTGAEFWRLHAEAVAMATFLGLHTSQSSGSLPEESVAVQAKRKTFCAVFIADMMLSTLTGRPPLLSSRLCSTPTPLDVDNASLFNTKIKDYRLDKEGWNIDGKTYPMTYLRAAYISAKIRSEILEMVLQAPNLASNIYDLEYVDLRKREMDTVSRFPIGLRLRNEDFSDPEVDGAALYAKLLVRLEHLSNLFFIEKLSYKGDGLYSAQTLEISLEMISLTVTFWTQQNRLEGLQGDYEWLVMEYAGPPGGILCMELLRTSSGAAESPTTAKITKSMIIKQLTLLVGFLEWIGPSTPSAHLCNSIRTVVERVIEQALNPTPNPAPQQEFEMAWDTNLPEDMNDFNFGLLDTFDWLRLPGAAM
;
A
#
# COMPACT_ATOMS: atom_id res chain seq x y z
N MET A 1 23.81 -2.85 10.43
CA MET A 1 22.50 -2.18 10.39
C MET A 1 21.59 -3.00 9.50
N ASN A 2 20.36 -3.33 9.92
CA ASN A 2 19.40 -3.99 9.01
C ASN A 2 18.62 -2.93 8.23
N SER A 3 17.96 -3.31 7.13
CA SER A 3 17.24 -2.36 6.25
C SER A 3 16.27 -1.47 7.03
N LEU A 4 15.40 -2.04 7.87
CA LEU A 4 14.45 -1.28 8.68
C LEU A 4 15.12 -0.21 9.57
N THR A 5 16.29 -0.49 10.15
CA THR A 5 17.01 0.51 10.95
C THR A 5 17.63 1.60 10.07
N ALA A 6 18.08 1.25 8.85
CA ALA A 6 18.57 2.25 7.90
C ALA A 6 17.44 3.17 7.43
N SER A 7 16.23 2.65 7.22
CA SER A 7 15.04 3.45 6.86
C SER A 7 14.77 4.53 7.90
N LEU A 8 14.81 4.20 9.19
CA LEU A 8 14.64 5.17 10.28
C LEU A 8 15.71 6.27 10.34
N ILE A 9 16.85 6.10 9.67
CA ILE A 9 17.98 7.03 9.69
C ILE A 9 18.08 7.82 8.39
N THR A 10 17.97 7.14 7.25
CA THR A 10 18.20 7.70 5.90
C THR A 10 16.93 7.84 5.08
N GLY A 11 15.78 7.38 5.58
CA GLY A 11 14.51 7.28 4.85
C GLY A 11 14.41 6.00 4.03
N ASP A 12 13.18 5.59 3.75
CA ASP A 12 12.83 4.39 2.96
C ASP A 12 13.32 4.42 1.52
N THR A 13 13.59 5.62 1.03
CA THR A 13 13.95 5.85 -0.36
C THR A 13 15.46 6.00 -0.58
N GLY A 14 16.24 6.02 0.52
CA GLY A 14 17.68 6.11 0.47
C GLY A 14 18.33 4.87 -0.14
N ALA A 15 19.42 5.07 -0.90
CA ALA A 15 20.17 3.98 -1.54
C ALA A 15 20.70 2.94 -0.52
N GLU A 16 21.04 3.36 0.70
CA GLU A 16 21.51 2.46 1.75
C GLU A 16 20.46 1.44 2.17
N PHE A 17 19.22 1.92 2.38
CA PHE A 17 18.09 1.06 2.71
C PHE A 17 17.87 0.00 1.61
N TRP A 18 17.83 0.43 0.35
CA TRP A 18 17.64 -0.47 -0.80
C TRP A 18 18.74 -1.52 -0.91
N ARG A 19 20.01 -1.14 -0.70
CA ARG A 19 21.15 -2.07 -0.70
C ARG A 19 21.00 -3.14 0.39
N LEU A 20 20.68 -2.73 1.63
CA LEU A 20 20.51 -3.66 2.74
C LEU A 20 19.32 -4.60 2.54
N HIS A 21 18.24 -4.11 1.91
CA HIS A 21 17.11 -4.95 1.54
C HIS A 21 17.49 -5.98 0.46
N ALA A 22 18.23 -5.56 -0.57
CA ALA A 22 18.73 -6.47 -1.60
C ALA A 22 19.64 -7.58 -1.01
N GLU A 23 20.48 -7.25 -0.03
CA GLU A 23 21.27 -8.24 0.71
C GLU A 23 20.37 -9.22 1.50
N ALA A 24 19.29 -8.73 2.13
CA ALA A 24 18.34 -9.59 2.83
C ALA A 24 17.63 -10.56 1.86
N VAL A 25 17.22 -10.09 0.68
CA VAL A 25 16.64 -10.92 -0.39
C VAL A 25 17.64 -11.97 -0.88
N ALA A 26 18.89 -11.57 -1.16
CA ALA A 26 19.94 -12.49 -1.59
C ALA A 26 20.22 -13.57 -0.53
N MET A 27 20.28 -13.20 0.75
CA MET A 27 20.48 -14.16 1.83
C MET A 27 19.28 -15.09 2.02
N ALA A 28 18.05 -14.58 1.96
CA ALA A 28 16.84 -15.39 2.07
C ALA A 28 16.75 -16.43 0.94
N THR A 29 17.11 -16.03 -0.28
CA THR A 29 17.13 -16.93 -1.45
C THR A 29 18.28 -17.93 -1.39
N PHE A 30 19.49 -17.51 -1.00
CA PHE A 30 20.64 -18.39 -0.78
C PHE A 30 20.37 -19.48 0.27
N LEU A 31 19.70 -19.12 1.37
CA LEU A 31 19.27 -20.06 2.41
C LEU A 31 18.09 -20.95 1.97
N GLY A 32 17.59 -20.78 0.74
CA GLY A 32 16.47 -21.52 0.17
C GLY A 32 15.12 -21.18 0.78
N LEU A 33 14.99 -20.06 1.52
CA LEU A 33 13.77 -19.74 2.27
C LEU A 33 12.57 -19.41 1.38
N HIS A 34 12.83 -19.12 0.10
CA HIS A 34 11.84 -18.82 -0.95
C HIS A 34 11.09 -20.04 -1.50
N THR A 35 11.54 -21.25 -1.14
CA THR A 35 10.90 -22.50 -1.56
C THR A 35 10.26 -23.20 -0.39
N SER A 36 9.27 -24.06 -0.68
CA SER A 36 8.81 -25.05 0.29
C SER A 36 9.94 -26.03 0.58
N GLN A 37 10.75 -25.73 1.60
CA GLN A 37 11.77 -26.65 2.09
C GLN A 37 11.08 -27.91 2.64
N SER A 38 11.50 -29.10 2.20
CA SER A 38 11.20 -30.30 2.98
C SER A 38 11.81 -30.09 4.36
N SER A 39 11.00 -29.99 5.41
CA SER A 39 11.49 -29.76 6.78
C SER A 39 12.37 -30.92 7.31
N GLY A 40 12.70 -31.90 6.47
CA GLY A 40 13.43 -33.09 6.85
C GLY A 40 12.63 -33.87 7.88
N SER A 41 13.20 -34.08 9.06
CA SER A 41 12.54 -34.68 10.22
C SER A 41 11.86 -33.68 11.15
N LEU A 42 11.98 -32.36 10.90
CA LEU A 42 11.39 -31.35 11.79
C LEU A 42 9.89 -31.28 11.59
N PRO A 43 9.09 -31.31 12.68
CA PRO A 43 7.66 -31.08 12.62
C PRO A 43 7.34 -29.69 12.05
N GLU A 44 6.18 -29.59 11.40
CA GLU A 44 5.69 -28.36 10.80
C GLU A 44 5.58 -27.25 11.84
N GLU A 45 5.10 -27.58 13.03
CA GLU A 45 4.91 -26.71 14.18
C GLU A 45 6.21 -26.34 14.91
N SER A 46 7.37 -26.80 14.44
CA SER A 46 8.64 -26.46 15.09
C SER A 46 8.96 -24.97 14.95
N VAL A 47 9.49 -24.38 16.03
CA VAL A 47 9.92 -22.97 16.06
C VAL A 47 10.84 -22.63 14.88
N ALA A 48 11.75 -23.53 14.52
CA ALA A 48 12.69 -23.31 13.43
C ALA A 48 12.00 -23.22 12.05
N VAL A 49 11.01 -24.08 11.77
CA VAL A 49 10.24 -24.04 10.52
C VAL A 49 9.42 -22.76 10.44
N GLN A 50 8.72 -22.41 11.52
CA GLN A 50 7.89 -21.21 11.58
C GLN A 50 8.71 -19.92 11.50
N ALA A 51 9.88 -19.87 12.16
CA ALA A 51 10.78 -18.73 12.08
C ALA A 51 11.28 -18.49 10.64
N LYS A 52 11.67 -19.55 9.93
CA LYS A 52 12.09 -19.45 8.51
C LYS A 52 10.98 -18.88 7.62
N ARG A 53 9.75 -19.38 7.76
CA ARG A 53 8.59 -18.89 6.99
C ARG A 53 8.28 -17.44 7.32
N LYS A 54 8.25 -17.10 8.61
CA LYS A 54 8.07 -15.73 9.09
C LYS A 54 9.10 -14.78 8.47
N THR A 55 10.38 -15.16 8.51
CA THR A 55 11.47 -14.36 7.93
C THR A 55 11.25 -14.15 6.44
N PHE A 56 10.97 -15.20 5.68
CA PHE A 56 10.76 -15.05 4.24
C PHE A 56 9.53 -14.20 3.91
N CYS A 57 8.41 -14.42 4.61
CA CYS A 57 7.20 -13.63 4.42
C CYS A 57 7.46 -12.14 4.66
N ALA A 58 8.19 -11.79 5.73
CA ALA A 58 8.54 -10.41 6.03
C ALA A 58 9.43 -9.78 4.95
N VAL A 59 10.43 -10.52 4.43
CA VAL A 59 11.30 -10.06 3.33
C VAL A 59 10.48 -9.85 2.05
N PHE A 60 9.57 -10.77 1.73
CA PHE A 60 8.72 -10.67 0.53
C PHE A 60 7.75 -9.49 0.62
N ILE A 61 7.09 -9.30 1.76
CA ILE A 61 6.19 -8.15 1.98
C ILE A 61 6.95 -6.84 1.83
N ALA A 62 8.12 -6.73 2.45
CA ALA A 62 8.98 -5.56 2.32
C ALA A 62 9.37 -5.31 0.86
N ASP A 63 9.74 -6.35 0.11
CA ASP A 63 10.09 -6.22 -1.31
C ASP A 63 8.93 -5.63 -2.15
N MET A 64 7.70 -6.14 -1.96
CA MET A 64 6.53 -5.62 -2.68
C MET A 64 6.18 -4.19 -2.28
N MET A 65 6.29 -3.90 -0.99
CA MET A 65 6.02 -2.58 -0.44
C MET A 65 7.02 -1.55 -1.01
N LEU A 66 8.30 -1.86 -1.00
CA LEU A 66 9.33 -0.97 -1.52
C LEU A 66 9.24 -0.78 -3.02
N SER A 67 8.99 -1.85 -3.76
CA SER A 67 8.76 -1.75 -5.20
C SER A 67 7.50 -0.99 -5.56
N THR A 68 6.48 -0.97 -4.68
CA THR A 68 5.30 -0.12 -4.90
C THR A 68 5.66 1.34 -4.69
N LEU A 69 6.27 1.67 -3.55
CA LEU A 69 6.67 3.04 -3.21
C LEU A 69 7.67 3.61 -4.22
N THR A 70 8.62 2.78 -4.64
CA THR A 70 9.73 3.18 -5.50
C THR A 70 9.47 2.87 -6.98
N GLY A 71 8.38 2.20 -7.37
CA GLY A 71 8.22 1.74 -8.76
C GLY A 71 9.39 0.91 -9.33
N ARG A 72 10.38 0.53 -8.51
CA ARG A 72 11.53 -0.28 -8.92
C ARG A 72 11.03 -1.70 -9.09
N PRO A 73 11.58 -2.45 -10.06
CA PRO A 73 11.28 -3.86 -10.19
C PRO A 73 11.48 -4.60 -8.87
N PRO A 74 10.49 -5.41 -8.44
CA PRO A 74 10.67 -6.33 -7.33
C PRO A 74 11.88 -7.23 -7.52
N LEU A 75 12.60 -7.50 -6.43
CA LEU A 75 13.70 -8.47 -6.43
C LEU A 75 13.17 -9.91 -6.33
N LEU A 76 11.93 -10.07 -5.84
CA LEU A 76 11.22 -11.34 -5.73
C LEU A 76 9.97 -11.33 -6.62
N SER A 77 9.65 -12.49 -7.18
CA SER A 77 8.39 -12.73 -7.90
C SER A 77 7.59 -13.79 -7.16
N SER A 78 6.28 -13.56 -7.01
CA SER A 78 5.37 -14.56 -6.43
C SER A 78 5.36 -15.87 -7.23
N ARG A 79 5.67 -15.83 -8.53
CA ARG A 79 5.76 -17.00 -9.43
C ARG A 79 6.98 -17.87 -9.16
N LEU A 80 8.03 -17.29 -8.59
CA LEU A 80 9.30 -17.97 -8.29
C LEU A 80 9.42 -18.37 -6.82
N CYS A 81 8.42 -18.02 -5.99
CA CYS A 81 8.42 -18.27 -4.56
C CYS A 81 7.27 -19.21 -4.16
N SER A 82 7.60 -20.30 -3.45
CA SER A 82 6.64 -21.33 -3.02
C SER A 82 6.57 -21.52 -1.50
N THR A 83 7.17 -20.63 -0.72
CA THR A 83 7.15 -20.68 0.75
C THR A 83 5.72 -20.67 1.29
N PRO A 84 5.34 -21.64 2.14
CA PRO A 84 4.04 -21.60 2.81
C PRO A 84 3.98 -20.48 3.84
N THR A 85 2.77 -20.02 4.15
CA THR A 85 2.53 -19.09 5.27
C THR A 85 2.94 -19.71 6.62
N PRO A 86 3.43 -18.91 7.58
CA PRO A 86 3.63 -19.39 8.94
C PRO A 86 2.29 -19.72 9.59
N LEU A 87 2.22 -20.68 10.50
CA LEU A 87 1.02 -21.01 11.25
C LEU A 87 0.55 -19.80 12.07
N ASP A 88 -0.77 -19.66 12.18
CA ASP A 88 -1.40 -18.59 12.94
C ASP A 88 -1.41 -18.90 14.44
N VAL A 89 -0.23 -18.86 15.03
CA VAL A 89 0.02 -19.23 16.42
C VAL A 89 0.78 -18.10 17.10
N ASP A 90 0.42 -17.82 18.34
CA ASP A 90 1.17 -16.90 19.19
C ASP A 90 2.60 -17.41 19.44
N ASN A 91 3.59 -16.51 19.42
CA ASN A 91 4.99 -16.89 19.60
C ASN A 91 5.22 -17.57 20.95
N ALA A 92 4.61 -17.08 22.05
CA ALA A 92 4.81 -17.68 23.37
C ALA A 92 4.24 -19.10 23.43
N SER A 93 3.15 -19.34 22.71
CA SER A 93 2.59 -20.69 22.55
C SER A 93 3.54 -21.61 21.77
N LEU A 94 4.16 -21.10 20.71
CA LEU A 94 5.12 -21.84 19.89
C LEU A 94 6.40 -22.23 20.65
N PHE A 95 6.88 -21.37 21.55
CA PHE A 95 8.03 -21.66 22.41
C PHE A 95 7.69 -22.62 23.57
N ASN A 96 6.40 -22.82 23.87
CA ASN A 96 5.98 -23.68 24.96
C ASN A 96 5.88 -25.14 24.53
N THR A 97 6.90 -25.93 24.86
CA THR A 97 7.00 -27.36 24.51
C THR A 97 5.88 -28.25 25.09
N LYS A 98 5.05 -27.71 25.99
CA LYS A 98 3.88 -28.40 26.56
C LYS A 98 2.63 -28.27 25.67
N ILE A 99 2.58 -27.25 24.80
CA ILE A 99 1.47 -27.06 23.86
C ILE A 99 1.80 -27.84 22.59
N LYS A 100 0.92 -28.75 22.21
CA LYS A 100 1.12 -29.62 21.04
C LYS A 100 -0.07 -29.65 20.09
N ASP A 101 -1.24 -29.16 20.53
CA ASP A 101 -2.46 -29.16 19.75
C ASP A 101 -2.90 -27.71 19.51
N TYR A 102 -2.46 -27.15 18.39
CA TYR A 102 -2.87 -25.83 17.96
C TYR A 102 -4.21 -25.95 17.25
N ARG A 103 -5.19 -25.17 17.71
CA ARG A 103 -6.53 -25.13 17.11
C ARG A 103 -6.47 -24.33 15.82
N LEU A 104 -6.09 -25.01 14.73
CA LEU A 104 -5.92 -24.44 13.41
C LEU A 104 -6.86 -25.09 12.38
N ASP A 105 -7.24 -24.33 11.36
CA ASP A 105 -7.92 -24.86 10.19
C ASP A 105 -6.93 -25.52 9.21
N LYS A 106 -7.46 -26.04 8.09
CA LYS A 106 -6.67 -26.71 7.04
C LYS A 106 -5.63 -25.80 6.35
N GLU A 107 -5.79 -24.48 6.43
CA GLU A 107 -4.85 -23.50 5.84
C GLU A 107 -3.89 -22.94 6.90
N GLY A 108 -4.02 -23.37 8.17
CA GLY A 108 -3.18 -22.96 9.28
C GLY A 108 -3.62 -21.67 9.97
N TRP A 109 -4.87 -21.22 9.76
CA TRP A 109 -5.47 -20.10 10.51
C TRP A 109 -5.99 -20.55 11.86
N ASN A 110 -5.94 -19.67 12.87
CA ASN A 110 -6.50 -20.00 14.18
C ASN A 110 -8.03 -20.01 14.14
N ILE A 111 -8.66 -21.02 14.73
CA ILE A 111 -10.13 -21.14 14.77
C ILE A 111 -10.72 -20.57 16.06
N ASP A 112 -9.89 -20.11 16.98
CA ASP A 112 -10.32 -19.50 18.25
C ASP A 112 -10.71 -18.02 18.08
N GLY A 113 -10.58 -17.46 16.88
CA GLY A 113 -10.97 -16.09 16.55
C GLY A 113 -10.06 -15.03 17.14
N LYS A 114 -8.86 -15.42 17.60
CA LYS A 114 -7.87 -14.50 18.18
C LYS A 114 -7.07 -13.84 17.08
N THR A 115 -6.61 -12.61 17.32
CA THR A 115 -5.72 -11.92 16.39
C THR A 115 -4.32 -11.88 16.99
N TYR A 116 -3.39 -12.56 16.33
CA TYR A 116 -1.97 -12.58 16.66
C TYR A 116 -1.17 -11.75 15.64
N PRO A 117 0.07 -11.36 15.95
CA PRO A 117 0.98 -10.82 14.95
C PRO A 117 1.14 -11.74 13.72
N MET A 118 1.04 -13.06 13.91
CA MET A 118 1.08 -14.02 12.81
C MET A 118 -0.19 -14.00 11.97
N THR A 119 -1.35 -13.69 12.55
CA THR A 119 -2.60 -13.52 11.80
C THR A 119 -2.44 -12.39 10.78
N TYR A 120 -1.91 -11.24 11.21
CA TYR A 120 -1.60 -10.11 10.31
C TYR A 120 -0.53 -10.49 9.26
N LEU A 121 0.61 -11.02 9.68
CA LEU A 121 1.71 -11.35 8.77
C LEU A 121 1.27 -12.31 7.65
N ARG A 122 0.43 -13.29 7.99
CA ARG A 122 -0.15 -14.23 7.01
C ARG A 122 -1.00 -13.48 5.99
N ALA A 123 -1.91 -12.61 6.44
CA ALA A 123 -2.77 -11.82 5.57
C ALA A 123 -1.95 -10.91 4.66
N ALA A 124 -1.00 -10.17 5.24
CA ALA A 124 -0.10 -9.28 4.50
C ALA A 124 0.70 -10.02 3.44
N TYR A 125 1.24 -11.20 3.76
CA TYR A 125 1.99 -12.01 2.78
C TYR A 125 1.09 -12.48 1.64
N ILE A 126 -0.13 -12.94 1.95
CA ILE A 126 -1.09 -13.39 0.93
C ILE A 126 -1.48 -12.21 0.02
N SER A 127 -1.80 -11.04 0.58
CA SER A 127 -2.09 -9.80 -0.17
C SER A 127 -0.88 -9.37 -1.03
N ALA A 128 0.33 -9.49 -0.50
CA ALA A 128 1.56 -9.15 -1.21
C ALA A 128 1.81 -10.05 -2.42
N LYS A 129 1.34 -11.31 -2.42
CA LYS A 129 1.45 -12.16 -3.63
C LYS A 129 0.61 -11.62 -4.78
N ILE A 130 -0.58 -11.09 -4.51
CA ILE A 130 -1.38 -10.38 -5.51
C ILE A 130 -0.68 -9.09 -5.93
N ARG A 131 -0.13 -8.32 -4.98
CA ARG A 131 0.67 -7.12 -5.28
C ARG A 131 1.84 -7.41 -6.23
N SER A 132 2.54 -8.53 -6.03
CA SER A 132 3.63 -8.95 -6.90
C SER A 132 3.19 -9.10 -8.36
N GLU A 133 2.03 -9.72 -8.58
CA GLU A 133 1.47 -9.88 -9.93
C GLU A 133 1.03 -8.54 -10.53
N ILE A 134 0.42 -7.67 -9.71
CA ILE A 134 0.08 -6.30 -10.12
C ILE A 134 1.34 -5.56 -10.58
N LEU A 135 2.41 -5.56 -9.78
CA LEU A 135 3.68 -4.91 -10.09
C LEU A 135 4.33 -5.47 -11.37
N GLU A 136 4.26 -6.79 -11.60
CA GLU A 136 4.74 -7.39 -12.86
C GLU A 136 3.97 -6.84 -14.08
N MET A 137 2.64 -6.73 -13.99
CA MET A 137 1.80 -6.20 -15.08
C MET A 137 2.03 -4.70 -15.31
N VAL A 138 2.04 -3.93 -14.23
CA VAL A 138 2.42 -2.51 -14.14
C VAL A 138 3.72 -2.25 -14.91
N LEU A 139 4.80 -2.94 -14.56
CA LEU A 139 6.12 -2.69 -15.13
C LEU A 139 6.28 -3.21 -16.57
N GLN A 140 5.43 -4.15 -16.99
CA GLN A 140 5.41 -4.66 -18.36
C GLN A 140 4.51 -3.86 -19.30
N ALA A 141 3.58 -3.05 -18.76
CA ALA A 141 2.57 -2.33 -19.53
C ALA A 141 3.12 -1.49 -20.70
N PRO A 142 4.28 -0.79 -20.62
CA PRO A 142 4.85 -0.06 -21.76
C PRO A 142 5.17 -0.92 -22.97
N ASN A 143 5.43 -2.20 -22.75
CA ASN A 143 6.03 -3.09 -23.74
C ASN A 143 4.98 -3.96 -24.45
N LEU A 144 3.69 -3.81 -24.13
CA LEU A 144 2.64 -4.75 -24.55
C LEU A 144 1.39 -4.02 -25.05
N ALA A 145 0.74 -4.63 -26.05
CA ALA A 145 -0.47 -4.06 -26.65
C ALA A 145 -1.62 -4.04 -25.63
N SER A 146 -2.27 -2.88 -25.50
CA SER A 146 -3.30 -2.54 -24.50
C SER A 146 -4.53 -3.46 -24.45
N ASN A 147 -4.75 -4.31 -25.46
CA ASN A 147 -5.90 -5.22 -25.53
C ASN A 147 -5.64 -6.62 -24.95
N ILE A 148 -4.41 -6.92 -24.50
CA ILE A 148 -4.04 -8.27 -24.01
C ILE A 148 -4.53 -8.52 -22.57
N TYR A 149 -4.69 -7.46 -21.77
CA TYR A 149 -4.81 -7.58 -20.31
C TYR A 149 -6.21 -7.39 -19.72
N ASP A 150 -7.22 -7.04 -20.52
CA ASP A 150 -8.58 -6.77 -20.01
C ASP A 150 -9.15 -7.94 -19.17
N LEU A 151 -8.93 -9.18 -19.64
CA LEU A 151 -9.37 -10.38 -18.92
C LEU A 151 -8.51 -10.66 -17.69
N GLU A 152 -7.22 -10.31 -17.74
CA GLU A 152 -6.29 -10.51 -16.61
C GLU A 152 -6.61 -9.54 -15.46
N TYR A 153 -7.02 -8.31 -15.75
CA TYR A 153 -7.44 -7.35 -14.71
C TYR A 153 -8.72 -7.79 -13.98
N VAL A 154 -9.70 -8.28 -14.73
CA VAL A 154 -10.95 -8.81 -14.15
C VAL A 154 -10.66 -10.04 -13.27
N ASP A 155 -9.76 -10.92 -13.71
CA ASP A 155 -9.33 -12.07 -12.90
C ASP A 155 -8.60 -11.63 -11.63
N LEU A 156 -7.62 -10.72 -11.74
CA LEU A 156 -6.92 -10.14 -10.59
C LEU A 156 -7.89 -9.54 -9.56
N ARG A 157 -8.82 -8.71 -10.02
CA ARG A 157 -9.82 -8.07 -9.17
C ARG A 157 -10.66 -9.11 -8.43
N LYS A 158 -11.07 -10.17 -9.13
CA LYS A 158 -11.84 -11.27 -8.55
C LYS A 158 -11.01 -12.03 -7.50
N ARG A 159 -9.74 -12.34 -7.80
CA ARG A 159 -8.83 -13.02 -6.87
C ARG A 159 -8.54 -12.21 -5.63
N GLU A 160 -8.35 -10.89 -5.77
CA GLU A 160 -8.20 -9.97 -4.65
C GLU A 160 -9.42 -10.01 -3.73
N MET A 161 -10.62 -9.89 -4.31
CA MET A 161 -11.88 -9.96 -3.55
C MET A 161 -12.09 -11.31 -2.84
N ASP A 162 -11.86 -12.42 -3.55
CA ASP A 162 -11.99 -13.77 -2.99
C ASP A 162 -10.99 -13.98 -1.84
N THR A 163 -9.73 -13.58 -2.05
CA THR A 163 -8.65 -13.72 -1.08
C THR A 163 -8.98 -13.03 0.23
N VAL A 164 -9.37 -11.76 0.17
CA VAL A 164 -9.72 -10.99 1.38
C VAL A 164 -11.00 -11.51 2.03
N SER A 165 -11.95 -12.04 1.26
CA SER A 165 -13.17 -12.66 1.83
C SER A 165 -12.91 -13.91 2.66
N ARG A 166 -11.79 -14.60 2.42
CA ARG A 166 -11.35 -15.80 3.15
C ARG A 166 -10.53 -15.49 4.41
N PHE A 167 -10.15 -14.24 4.63
CA PHE A 167 -9.41 -13.88 5.85
C PHE A 167 -10.28 -14.05 7.11
N PRO A 168 -9.65 -14.37 8.26
CA PRO A 168 -10.37 -14.48 9.52
C PRO A 168 -11.20 -13.24 9.84
N ILE A 169 -12.38 -13.44 10.42
CA ILE A 169 -13.28 -12.33 10.79
C ILE A 169 -12.61 -11.30 11.71
N GLY A 170 -11.64 -11.73 12.53
CA GLY A 170 -10.86 -10.85 13.40
C GLY A 170 -9.97 -9.83 12.67
N LEU A 171 -9.70 -10.02 11.38
CA LEU A 171 -8.98 -9.06 10.54
C LEU A 171 -9.91 -8.13 9.76
N ARG A 172 -11.22 -8.37 9.77
CA ARG A 172 -12.17 -7.51 9.08
C ARG A 172 -12.37 -6.22 9.88
N LEU A 173 -11.99 -5.09 9.28
CA LEU A 173 -12.29 -3.77 9.81
C LEU A 173 -13.80 -3.49 9.73
N ARG A 174 -14.38 -3.03 10.83
CA ARG A 174 -15.77 -2.57 10.92
C ARG A 174 -15.80 -1.17 11.51
N ASN A 175 -16.83 -0.39 11.20
CA ASN A 175 -16.96 0.98 11.72
C ASN A 175 -17.05 1.02 13.26
N GLU A 176 -17.62 -0.02 13.88
CA GLU A 176 -17.76 -0.09 15.32
C GLU A 176 -16.40 -0.26 16.03
N ASP A 177 -15.40 -0.83 15.34
CA ASP A 177 -14.07 -1.09 15.91
C ASP A 177 -13.35 0.20 16.35
N PHE A 178 -13.68 1.35 15.75
CA PHE A 178 -13.13 2.66 16.12
C PHE A 178 -13.60 3.17 17.48
N SER A 179 -14.69 2.63 18.01
CA SER A 179 -15.27 2.99 19.31
C SER A 179 -15.35 1.82 20.29
N ASP A 180 -15.13 0.59 19.83
CA ASP A 180 -15.23 -0.61 20.64
C ASP A 180 -14.01 -0.74 21.58
N PRO A 181 -14.22 -0.71 22.92
CA PRO A 181 -13.12 -0.85 23.89
C PRO A 181 -12.54 -2.28 23.95
N GLU A 182 -13.25 -3.29 23.44
CA GLU A 182 -12.76 -4.68 23.39
C GLU A 182 -11.78 -4.90 22.24
N VAL A 183 -11.71 -3.97 21.28
CA VAL A 183 -10.70 -3.98 20.22
C VAL A 183 -9.46 -3.25 20.73
N ASP A 184 -8.42 -4.00 21.07
CA ASP A 184 -7.14 -3.41 21.45
C ASP A 184 -6.45 -2.70 20.27
N GLY A 185 -5.45 -1.87 20.59
CA GLY A 185 -4.73 -1.07 19.60
C GLY A 185 -4.04 -1.91 18.53
N ALA A 186 -3.49 -3.08 18.88
CA ALA A 186 -2.76 -3.93 17.94
C ALA A 186 -3.70 -4.60 16.94
N ALA A 187 -4.87 -5.06 17.41
CA ALA A 187 -5.92 -5.58 16.56
C ALA A 187 -6.47 -4.49 15.63
N LEU A 188 -6.72 -3.28 16.14
CA LEU A 188 -7.18 -2.16 15.31
C LEU A 188 -6.15 -1.79 14.24
N TYR A 189 -4.87 -1.70 14.61
CA TYR A 189 -3.76 -1.43 13.70
C TYR A 189 -3.67 -2.47 12.58
N ALA A 190 -3.74 -3.77 12.93
CA ALA A 190 -3.73 -4.85 11.96
C ALA A 190 -4.93 -4.80 10.99
N LYS A 191 -6.14 -4.56 11.51
CA LYS A 191 -7.36 -4.41 10.71
C LYS A 191 -7.27 -3.24 9.73
N LEU A 192 -6.72 -2.10 10.18
CA LEU A 192 -6.49 -0.93 9.34
C LEU A 192 -5.53 -1.26 8.19
N LEU A 193 -4.39 -1.88 8.49
CA LEU A 193 -3.40 -2.24 7.46
C LEU A 193 -3.95 -3.26 6.47
N VAL A 194 -4.63 -4.32 6.91
CA VAL A 194 -5.23 -5.31 6.01
C VAL A 194 -6.26 -4.65 5.08
N ARG A 195 -7.06 -3.71 5.58
CA ARG A 195 -8.02 -2.96 4.75
C ARG A 195 -7.30 -2.04 3.76
N LEU A 196 -6.23 -1.37 4.18
CA LEU A 196 -5.43 -0.51 3.31
C LEU A 196 -4.71 -1.29 2.21
N GLU A 197 -4.10 -2.44 2.51
CA GLU A 197 -3.48 -3.33 1.52
C GLU A 197 -4.48 -3.77 0.45
N HIS A 198 -5.67 -4.16 0.91
CA HIS A 198 -6.77 -4.55 0.02
C HIS A 198 -7.19 -3.41 -0.92
N LEU A 199 -7.44 -2.23 -0.36
CA LEU A 199 -7.84 -1.06 -1.15
C LEU A 199 -6.72 -0.62 -2.10
N SER A 200 -5.47 -0.69 -1.66
CA SER A 200 -4.30 -0.37 -2.48
C SER A 200 -4.16 -1.33 -3.67
N ASN A 201 -4.36 -2.64 -3.47
CA ASN A 201 -4.42 -3.60 -4.57
C ASN A 201 -5.54 -3.28 -5.57
N LEU A 202 -6.76 -3.01 -5.08
CA LEU A 202 -7.88 -2.61 -5.94
C LEU A 202 -7.58 -1.30 -6.68
N PHE A 203 -7.01 -0.30 -6.00
CA PHE A 203 -6.64 0.98 -6.58
C PHE A 203 -5.71 0.79 -7.79
N PHE A 204 -4.66 -0.02 -7.65
CA PHE A 204 -3.74 -0.30 -8.76
C PHE A 204 -4.41 -1.09 -9.89
N ILE A 205 -5.28 -2.05 -9.59
CA ILE A 205 -6.02 -2.81 -10.61
C ILE A 205 -6.98 -1.91 -11.41
N GLU A 206 -7.71 -1.02 -10.74
CA GLU A 206 -8.60 -0.07 -11.40
C GLU A 206 -7.81 0.91 -12.26
N LYS A 207 -6.63 1.34 -11.80
CA LYS A 207 -5.72 2.20 -12.58
C LYS A 207 -5.19 1.49 -13.83
N LEU A 208 -4.84 0.20 -13.72
CA LEU A 208 -4.42 -0.63 -14.86
C LEU A 208 -5.53 -0.83 -15.91
N SER A 209 -6.78 -0.91 -15.46
CA SER A 209 -7.95 -1.15 -16.33
C SER A 209 -8.41 0.10 -17.09
N TYR A 210 -7.80 1.25 -16.81
CA TYR A 210 -8.22 2.54 -17.34
C TYR A 210 -7.73 2.75 -18.78
N LYS A 211 -8.67 3.04 -19.71
CA LYS A 211 -8.39 3.12 -21.16
C LYS A 211 -8.29 4.52 -21.75
N GLY A 212 -8.30 5.57 -20.94
CA GLY A 212 -8.05 6.94 -21.41
C GLY A 212 -9.23 7.68 -22.04
N ASP A 213 -10.39 7.04 -22.25
CA ASP A 213 -11.55 7.65 -22.92
C ASP A 213 -12.42 8.57 -22.04
N GLY A 214 -12.05 8.79 -20.77
CA GLY A 214 -12.69 9.70 -19.81
C GLY A 214 -12.09 9.52 -18.41
N LEU A 215 -12.24 10.48 -17.49
CA LEU A 215 -11.61 10.49 -16.14
C LEU A 215 -11.85 9.23 -15.27
N TYR A 216 -11.12 9.15 -14.14
CA TYR A 216 -11.21 8.11 -13.12
C TYR A 216 -12.66 7.67 -12.82
N SER A 217 -12.86 6.36 -12.70
CA SER A 217 -14.17 5.79 -12.42
C SER A 217 -14.69 6.21 -11.04
N ALA A 218 -16.01 6.20 -10.84
CA ALA A 218 -16.60 6.45 -9.51
C ALA A 218 -16.03 5.50 -8.45
N GLN A 219 -15.75 4.25 -8.83
CA GLN A 219 -15.14 3.27 -7.94
C GLN A 219 -13.71 3.65 -7.55
N THR A 220 -12.90 4.15 -8.49
CA THR A 220 -11.54 4.65 -8.19
C THR A 220 -11.60 5.81 -7.19
N LEU A 221 -12.55 6.73 -7.35
CA LEU A 221 -12.75 7.84 -6.43
C LEU A 221 -13.23 7.38 -5.04
N GLU A 222 -14.14 6.40 -4.97
CA GLU A 222 -14.59 5.80 -3.71
C GLU A 222 -13.44 5.12 -2.95
N ILE A 223 -12.62 4.32 -3.66
CA ILE A 223 -11.42 3.68 -3.10
C ILE A 223 -10.45 4.74 -2.59
N SER A 224 -10.17 5.79 -3.37
CA SER A 224 -9.26 6.87 -2.98
C SER A 224 -9.71 7.59 -1.72
N LEU A 225 -11.00 7.90 -1.60
CA LEU A 225 -11.56 8.53 -0.40
C LEU A 225 -11.42 7.63 0.83
N GLU A 226 -11.70 6.34 0.68
CA GLU A 226 -11.59 5.39 1.79
C GLU A 226 -10.13 5.22 2.22
N MET A 227 -9.20 5.07 1.28
CA MET A 227 -7.75 4.95 1.58
C MET A 227 -7.22 6.13 2.38
N ILE A 228 -7.53 7.37 1.96
CA ILE A 228 -7.12 8.58 2.70
C ILE A 228 -7.77 8.61 4.08
N SER A 229 -9.07 8.31 4.17
CA SER A 229 -9.79 8.31 5.44
C SER A 229 -9.22 7.32 6.44
N LEU A 230 -8.85 6.11 5.99
CA LEU A 230 -8.23 5.09 6.83
C LEU A 230 -6.81 5.46 7.22
N THR A 231 -6.03 6.04 6.30
CA THR A 231 -4.66 6.51 6.56
C THR A 231 -4.66 7.62 7.63
N VAL A 232 -5.56 8.60 7.52
CA VAL A 232 -5.77 9.66 8.52
C VAL A 232 -6.18 9.11 9.89
N THR A 233 -6.76 7.90 9.94
CA THR A 233 -7.16 7.28 11.21
C THR A 233 -5.96 6.97 12.10
N PHE A 234 -4.78 6.68 11.53
CA PHE A 234 -3.56 6.46 12.30
C PHE A 234 -3.16 7.69 13.12
N TRP A 235 -3.42 8.89 12.59
CA TRP A 235 -3.21 10.15 13.30
C TRP A 235 -4.33 10.48 14.29
N THR A 236 -5.58 10.38 13.85
CA THR A 236 -6.73 10.79 14.68
C THR A 236 -7.01 9.84 15.84
N GLN A 237 -6.59 8.58 15.75
CA GLN A 237 -6.68 7.56 16.80
C GLN A 237 -5.32 7.26 17.47
N GLN A 238 -4.32 8.14 17.33
CA GLN A 238 -2.95 7.91 17.82
C GLN A 238 -2.85 7.48 19.29
N ASN A 239 -3.76 7.95 20.15
CA ASN A 239 -3.81 7.55 21.57
C ASN A 239 -4.18 6.07 21.75
N ARG A 240 -5.04 5.52 20.88
CA ARG A 240 -5.38 4.09 20.90
C ARG A 240 -4.29 3.23 20.26
N LEU A 241 -3.50 3.82 19.38
CA LEU A 241 -2.43 3.16 18.64
C LEU A 241 -1.04 3.43 19.27
N GLU A 242 -1.02 3.89 20.52
CA GLU A 242 0.21 4.20 21.24
C GLU A 242 1.12 2.95 21.33
N GLY A 243 2.41 3.14 21.08
CA GLY A 243 3.40 2.06 21.06
C GLY A 243 3.42 1.22 19.78
N LEU A 244 2.50 1.45 18.84
CA LEU A 244 2.50 0.85 17.49
C LEU A 244 2.91 1.83 16.40
N GLN A 245 3.46 2.97 16.83
CA GLN A 245 3.90 4.07 15.98
C GLN A 245 5.06 3.57 15.11
N GLY A 246 4.88 3.67 13.79
CA GLY A 246 5.88 3.31 12.79
C GLY A 246 6.34 4.53 12.01
N ASP A 247 6.98 4.29 10.87
CA ASP A 247 7.25 5.32 9.86
C ASP A 247 5.90 5.79 9.28
N TYR A 248 5.44 6.97 9.69
CA TYR A 248 4.17 7.54 9.23
C TYR A 248 4.30 8.10 7.82
N GLU A 249 5.51 8.50 7.44
CA GLU A 249 5.81 8.94 6.08
C GLU A 249 5.56 7.80 5.10
N TRP A 250 6.07 6.60 5.41
CA TRP A 250 5.80 5.40 4.63
C TRP A 250 4.30 5.19 4.42
N LEU A 251 3.55 5.21 5.52
CA LEU A 251 2.10 4.96 5.51
C LEU A 251 1.39 5.97 4.61
N VAL A 252 1.73 7.26 4.73
CA VAL A 252 1.12 8.33 3.95
C VAL A 252 1.54 8.25 2.48
N MET A 253 2.81 7.98 2.19
CA MET A 253 3.31 7.87 0.83
C MET A 253 2.68 6.69 0.08
N GLU A 254 2.54 5.53 0.72
CA GLU A 254 1.96 4.33 0.10
C GLU A 254 0.43 4.45 -0.05
N TYR A 255 -0.27 4.90 0.99
CA TYR A 255 -1.73 4.78 1.07
C TYR A 255 -2.51 6.08 0.91
N ALA A 256 -1.89 7.26 1.00
CA ALA A 256 -2.59 8.53 0.87
C ALA A 256 -2.06 9.43 -0.27
N GLY A 257 -0.77 9.35 -0.60
CA GLY A 257 -0.16 10.13 -1.68
C GLY A 257 -0.83 9.87 -3.05
N PRO A 258 -0.79 8.64 -3.58
CA PRO A 258 -1.41 8.30 -4.86
C PRO A 258 -2.92 8.60 -4.93
N PRO A 259 -3.77 8.16 -3.97
CA PRO A 259 -5.19 8.52 -4.02
C PRO A 259 -5.43 10.02 -3.82
N GLY A 260 -4.59 10.71 -3.04
CA GLY A 260 -4.61 12.16 -2.90
C GLY A 260 -4.41 12.88 -4.22
N GLY A 261 -3.44 12.44 -5.03
CA GLY A 261 -3.22 12.95 -6.39
C GLY A 261 -4.44 12.77 -7.30
N ILE A 262 -5.08 11.58 -7.28
CA ILE A 262 -6.31 11.32 -8.05
C ILE A 262 -7.44 12.28 -7.64
N LEU A 263 -7.63 12.46 -6.34
CA LEU A 263 -8.68 13.35 -5.83
C LEU A 263 -8.39 14.83 -6.13
N CYS A 264 -7.11 15.25 -6.09
CA CYS A 264 -6.70 16.58 -6.53
C CYS A 264 -7.06 16.82 -8.00
N MET A 265 -6.80 15.86 -8.88
CA MET A 265 -7.12 15.97 -10.31
C MET A 265 -8.64 16.06 -10.56
N GLU A 266 -9.43 15.26 -9.84
CA GLU A 266 -10.90 15.33 -9.91
C GLU A 266 -11.44 16.67 -9.36
N LEU A 267 -10.82 17.20 -8.31
CA LEU A 267 -11.18 18.48 -7.72
C LEU A 267 -10.88 19.67 -8.65
N LEU A 268 -9.75 19.63 -9.39
CA LEU A 268 -9.43 20.63 -10.40
C LEU A 268 -10.43 20.60 -11.55
N ARG A 269 -10.78 19.41 -12.06
CA ARG A 269 -11.75 19.25 -13.15
C ARG A 269 -13.12 19.82 -12.82
N THR A 270 -13.66 19.47 -11.65
CA THR A 270 -14.98 19.98 -11.20
C THR A 270 -14.98 21.50 -11.02
N SER A 271 -13.81 22.08 -10.73
CA SER A 271 -13.64 23.54 -10.59
C SER A 271 -13.50 24.26 -11.94
N SER A 272 -13.11 23.56 -13.02
CA SER A 272 -13.03 24.12 -14.38
C SER A 272 -14.36 24.10 -15.16
N GLY A 273 -15.49 23.77 -14.52
CA GLY A 273 -16.82 23.80 -15.14
C GLY A 273 -17.11 22.65 -16.10
N ALA A 274 -16.31 21.58 -16.09
CA ALA A 274 -16.62 20.35 -16.80
C ALA A 274 -17.87 19.69 -16.19
N ALA A 275 -18.79 19.21 -17.03
CA ALA A 275 -20.02 18.58 -16.58
C ALA A 275 -19.76 17.46 -15.56
N GLU A 276 -20.53 17.42 -14.48
CA GLU A 276 -20.51 16.32 -13.53
C GLU A 276 -20.96 15.04 -14.25
N SER A 277 -20.14 13.98 -14.20
CA SER A 277 -20.57 12.68 -14.72
C SER A 277 -21.68 12.13 -13.82
N PRO A 278 -22.79 11.61 -14.37
CA PRO A 278 -23.89 11.06 -13.59
C PRO A 278 -23.48 9.89 -12.68
N THR A 279 -22.35 9.22 -12.95
CA THR A 279 -21.77 8.18 -12.08
C THR A 279 -21.11 8.71 -10.81
N THR A 280 -20.76 10.00 -10.74
CA THR A 280 -20.05 10.63 -9.61
C THR A 280 -21.01 11.30 -8.62
N ALA A 281 -22.33 11.21 -8.81
CA ALA A 281 -23.33 11.95 -8.02
C ALA A 281 -23.29 11.68 -6.50
N LYS A 282 -22.64 10.59 -6.04
CA LYS A 282 -22.42 10.30 -4.61
C LYS A 282 -21.19 10.99 -4.02
N ILE A 283 -20.19 11.34 -4.83
CA ILE A 283 -18.95 11.95 -4.39
C ILE A 283 -19.03 13.45 -4.65
N THR A 284 -19.19 14.21 -3.57
CA THR A 284 -19.29 15.66 -3.67
C THR A 284 -17.90 16.31 -3.60
N LYS A 285 -17.76 17.48 -4.23
CA LYS A 285 -16.59 18.36 -4.08
C LYS A 285 -16.23 18.60 -2.60
N SER A 286 -17.23 18.77 -1.74
CA SER A 286 -17.03 18.97 -0.30
C SER A 286 -16.41 17.76 0.40
N MET A 287 -16.78 16.54 0.01
CA MET A 287 -16.16 15.31 0.55
C MET A 287 -14.68 15.22 0.19
N ILE A 288 -14.34 15.52 -1.07
CA ILE A 288 -12.96 15.53 -1.55
C ILE A 288 -12.14 16.57 -0.78
N ILE A 289 -12.63 17.81 -0.71
CA ILE A 289 -11.96 18.89 0.03
C ILE A 289 -11.74 18.47 1.49
N LYS A 290 -12.78 17.95 2.16
CA LYS A 290 -12.67 17.51 3.56
C LYS A 290 -11.56 16.48 3.75
N GLN A 291 -11.50 15.44 2.92
CA GLN A 291 -10.49 14.38 3.07
C GLN A 291 -9.08 14.90 2.76
N LEU A 292 -8.92 15.72 1.72
CA LEU A 292 -7.64 16.33 1.39
C LEU A 292 -7.16 17.29 2.49
N THR A 293 -8.07 18.07 3.12
CA THR A 293 -7.72 18.92 4.28
C THR A 293 -7.27 18.11 5.48
N LEU A 294 -7.90 16.96 5.76
CA LEU A 294 -7.46 16.06 6.83
C LEU A 294 -6.08 15.46 6.52
N LEU A 295 -5.82 15.11 5.27
CA LEU A 295 -4.51 14.64 4.81
C LEU A 295 -3.43 15.71 4.99
N VAL A 296 -3.72 16.96 4.61
CA VAL A 296 -2.82 18.10 4.88
C VAL A 296 -2.51 18.17 6.36
N GLY A 297 -3.52 18.17 7.23
CA GLY A 297 -3.33 18.18 8.69
C GLY A 297 -2.45 17.04 9.21
N PHE A 298 -2.59 15.83 8.67
CA PHE A 298 -1.73 14.70 9.01
C PHE A 298 -0.27 14.93 8.55
N LEU A 299 -0.08 15.41 7.33
CA LEU A 299 1.25 15.76 6.80
C LEU A 299 1.94 16.86 7.61
N GLU A 300 1.20 17.87 8.11
CA GLU A 300 1.79 18.88 9.00
C GLU A 300 2.23 18.29 10.34
N TRP A 301 1.45 17.33 10.86
CA TRP A 301 1.70 16.72 12.16
C TRP A 301 2.94 15.82 12.21
N ILE A 302 3.24 15.10 11.12
CA ILE A 302 4.46 14.27 11.00
C ILE A 302 5.72 15.10 11.28
N GLY A 303 5.71 16.38 10.91
CA GLY A 303 6.75 17.34 11.24
C GLY A 303 8.04 17.18 10.42
N PRO A 304 8.97 18.14 10.52
CA PRO A 304 10.14 18.21 9.66
C PRO A 304 11.33 17.35 10.12
N SER A 305 11.23 16.68 11.27
CA SER A 305 12.36 16.00 11.91
C SER A 305 12.62 14.60 11.37
N THR A 306 11.84 14.16 10.39
CA THR A 306 11.92 12.80 9.89
C THR A 306 12.74 12.69 8.61
N PRO A 307 13.36 11.53 8.31
CA PRO A 307 14.25 11.39 7.15
C PRO A 307 13.54 11.69 5.81
N SER A 308 12.25 11.36 5.71
CA SER A 308 11.42 11.54 4.51
C SER A 308 10.55 12.81 4.56
N ALA A 309 10.82 13.74 5.48
CA ALA A 309 9.99 14.92 5.70
C ALA A 309 9.82 15.82 4.45
N HIS A 310 10.81 15.85 3.57
CA HIS A 310 10.74 16.62 2.33
C HIS A 310 9.62 16.10 1.40
N LEU A 311 9.44 14.77 1.26
CA LEU A 311 8.38 14.15 0.46
C LEU A 311 6.99 14.53 0.98
N CYS A 312 6.82 14.41 2.31
CA CYS A 312 5.58 14.79 2.97
C CYS A 312 5.25 16.29 2.76
N ASN A 313 6.27 17.16 2.86
CA ASN A 313 6.09 18.60 2.61
C ASN A 313 5.73 18.91 1.15
N SER A 314 6.30 18.18 0.20
CA SER A 314 5.98 18.34 -1.22
C SER A 314 4.53 17.95 -1.52
N ILE A 315 4.09 16.78 -1.03
CA ILE A 315 2.69 16.34 -1.12
C ILE A 315 1.76 17.38 -0.49
N ARG A 316 2.07 17.84 0.72
CA ARG A 316 1.29 18.84 1.46
C ARG A 316 1.11 20.12 0.63
N THR A 317 2.21 20.69 0.16
CA THR A 317 2.24 21.96 -0.57
C THR A 317 1.34 21.90 -1.80
N VAL A 318 1.38 20.79 -2.54
CA VAL A 318 0.57 20.66 -3.75
C VAL A 318 -0.90 20.42 -3.43
N VAL A 319 -1.22 19.58 -2.44
CA VAL A 319 -2.61 19.37 -2.00
C VAL A 319 -3.23 20.67 -1.49
N GLU A 320 -2.50 21.46 -0.70
CA GLU A 320 -2.93 22.78 -0.22
C GLU A 320 -3.26 23.73 -1.38
N ARG A 321 -2.38 23.84 -2.38
CA ARG A 321 -2.60 24.68 -3.57
C ARG A 321 -3.85 24.27 -4.34
N VAL A 322 -4.08 22.97 -4.52
CA VAL A 322 -5.28 22.47 -5.21
C VAL A 322 -6.55 22.78 -4.43
N ILE A 323 -6.54 22.62 -3.10
CA ILE A 323 -7.66 23.00 -2.25
C ILE A 323 -7.93 24.52 -2.37
N GLU A 324 -6.88 25.34 -2.27
CA GLU A 324 -7.01 26.80 -2.36
C GLU A 324 -7.61 27.24 -3.70
N GLN A 325 -7.13 26.67 -4.80
CA GLN A 325 -7.66 26.96 -6.14
C GLN A 325 -9.12 26.49 -6.30
N ALA A 326 -9.46 25.32 -5.74
CA ALA A 326 -10.82 24.81 -5.80
C ALA A 326 -11.80 25.68 -4.99
N LEU A 327 -11.33 26.30 -3.91
CA LEU A 327 -12.11 27.24 -3.10
C LEU A 327 -12.16 28.65 -3.72
N ASN A 328 -11.08 29.07 -4.40
CA ASN A 328 -10.92 30.40 -5.00
C ASN A 328 -10.59 30.29 -6.52
N PRO A 329 -11.59 30.03 -7.40
CA PRO A 329 -11.33 29.83 -8.82
C PRO A 329 -10.77 31.10 -9.48
N THR A 330 -9.56 31.03 -10.03
CA THR A 330 -8.97 32.13 -10.83
C THR A 330 -9.42 32.05 -12.30
N PRO A 331 -9.52 33.18 -13.03
CA PRO A 331 -10.06 33.22 -14.39
C PRO A 331 -9.21 32.52 -15.46
N ASN A 332 -7.96 32.14 -15.15
CA ASN A 332 -7.01 31.62 -16.12
C ASN A 332 -6.56 30.21 -15.71
N PRO A 333 -7.15 29.15 -16.28
CA PRO A 333 -6.80 27.79 -15.94
C PRO A 333 -5.59 27.35 -16.78
N ALA A 334 -4.41 27.30 -16.17
CA ALA A 334 -3.27 26.52 -16.67
C ALA A 334 -2.95 25.27 -15.82
N PRO A 335 -3.92 24.57 -15.18
CA PRO A 335 -3.68 23.99 -13.86
C PRO A 335 -3.19 22.55 -13.91
N GLN A 336 -3.61 21.75 -14.91
CA GLN A 336 -3.20 20.34 -14.98
C GLN A 336 -1.72 20.21 -15.32
N GLN A 337 -1.23 20.95 -16.33
CA GLN A 337 0.19 20.96 -16.67
C GLN A 337 1.08 21.56 -15.57
N GLU A 338 0.64 22.64 -14.91
CA GLU A 338 1.36 23.23 -13.78
C GLU A 338 1.34 22.33 -12.53
N PHE A 339 0.24 21.62 -12.27
CA PHE A 339 0.14 20.63 -11.20
C PHE A 339 1.05 19.42 -11.45
N GLU A 340 1.03 18.87 -12.66
CA GLU A 340 1.92 17.78 -13.09
C GLU A 340 3.39 18.22 -12.90
N MET A 341 3.76 19.40 -13.40
CA MET A 341 5.11 19.95 -13.22
C MET A 341 5.48 20.23 -11.75
N ALA A 342 4.57 20.74 -10.93
CA ALA A 342 4.82 21.06 -9.52
C ALA A 342 4.91 19.80 -8.63
N TRP A 343 4.21 18.73 -8.99
CA TRP A 343 4.31 17.45 -8.30
C TRP A 343 5.62 16.72 -8.66
N ASP A 344 6.10 16.89 -9.89
CA ASP A 344 7.34 16.26 -10.38
C ASP A 344 8.62 17.01 -9.94
N THR A 345 8.57 18.33 -9.68
CA THR A 345 9.78 19.16 -9.40
C THR A 345 10.22 19.27 -7.94
N ASN A 346 9.41 18.84 -6.97
CA ASN A 346 9.70 19.03 -5.53
C ASN A 346 10.33 17.79 -4.86
N LEU A 347 11.02 16.92 -5.61
CA LEU A 347 11.61 15.67 -5.12
C LEU A 347 13.16 15.68 -5.30
N PRO A 348 13.94 14.99 -4.42
CA PRO A 348 15.40 15.05 -4.42
C PRO A 348 16.08 14.58 -5.72
N GLU A 349 17.26 15.12 -6.03
CA GLU A 349 18.03 14.80 -7.25
C GLU A 349 18.42 13.31 -7.39
N ASP A 350 18.63 12.58 -6.30
CA ASP A 350 18.93 11.13 -6.31
C ASP A 350 17.69 10.25 -6.60
N MET A 351 16.49 10.82 -6.52
CA MET A 351 15.27 10.26 -7.09
C MET A 351 15.00 10.73 -8.53
N ASN A 352 15.58 11.84 -8.96
CA ASN A 352 15.36 12.38 -10.30
C ASN A 352 16.07 11.56 -11.40
N ASP A 353 17.24 10.97 -11.10
CA ASP A 353 18.01 10.15 -12.07
C ASP A 353 17.33 8.81 -12.43
N PHE A 354 16.36 8.37 -11.64
CA PHE A 354 15.47 7.24 -11.92
C PHE A 354 14.01 7.70 -12.04
N ASN A 355 13.76 8.82 -12.73
CA ASN A 355 12.45 9.32 -13.16
C ASN A 355 11.28 9.04 -12.19
N PHE A 356 11.44 9.50 -10.95
CA PHE A 356 10.37 9.51 -9.95
C PHE A 356 9.62 10.84 -10.00
N GLY A 357 8.76 11.01 -10.99
CA GLY A 357 7.54 11.75 -10.70
C GLY A 357 6.82 10.92 -9.64
N LEU A 358 6.35 11.50 -8.56
CA LEU A 358 5.41 10.76 -7.70
C LEU A 358 4.08 10.52 -8.49
N LEU A 359 3.96 11.14 -9.69
CA LEU A 359 3.16 10.72 -10.84
C LEU A 359 3.92 9.88 -11.90
N ASP A 360 5.24 10.02 -12.11
CA ASP A 360 6.10 9.25 -13.07
C ASP A 360 6.82 7.98 -12.53
N THR A 361 6.61 7.57 -11.28
CA THR A 361 6.69 6.15 -10.82
C THR A 361 5.72 5.29 -11.65
N PHE A 362 4.87 5.98 -12.41
CA PHE A 362 3.89 5.56 -13.36
C PHE A 362 4.07 6.25 -14.73
N ASP A 363 5.28 6.49 -15.24
CA ASP A 363 5.48 7.03 -16.61
C ASP A 363 4.95 6.06 -17.69
N TRP A 364 4.68 4.80 -17.31
CA TRP A 364 3.93 3.82 -18.09
C TRP A 364 2.38 3.99 -18.02
N LEU A 365 1.90 5.01 -17.30
CA LEU A 365 0.51 5.45 -17.20
C LEU A 365 0.30 6.85 -17.80
N ARG A 366 1.32 7.48 -18.40
CA ARG A 366 1.09 8.53 -19.41
C ARG A 366 0.82 7.84 -20.75
N LEU A 367 -0.29 8.25 -21.37
CA LEU A 367 -0.69 7.85 -22.73
C LEU A 367 0.49 8.02 -23.69
N PRO A 368 0.70 7.14 -24.70
CA PRO A 368 1.48 7.56 -25.84
C PRO A 368 0.83 8.85 -26.35
N GLY A 369 1.58 9.95 -26.34
CA GLY A 369 1.14 11.17 -27.01
C GLY A 369 0.67 10.78 -28.40
N ALA A 370 -0.53 11.25 -28.79
CA ALA A 370 -1.05 11.01 -30.12
C ALA A 370 0.10 11.29 -31.11
N ALA A 371 0.57 10.24 -31.77
CA ALA A 371 1.55 10.38 -32.83
C ALA A 371 0.95 11.39 -33.80
N MET A 372 1.62 12.54 -33.93
CA MET A 372 1.23 13.60 -34.84
C MET A 372 1.27 13.09 -36.28
#